data_AF-A0A843TM39-F1
#
_entry.id   AF-A0A843TM39-F1
#
_cell.length_a   1.000
_cell.length_b   1.000
_cell.length_c   1.000
_cell.angle_alpha   90.00
_cell.angle_beta   90.00
_cell.angle_gamma   90.00
#
_symmetry.space_group_name_H-M   'P 1'
#
loop_
_entity.id
_entity.type
_entity.pdbx_description
1 polymer ?
#
loop_
_entity_poly.entity_id
_entity_poly.type
_entity_poly.pdbx_seq_one_letter_code
_entity_poly.pdbx_strand_id
1 'polypeptide(L)' 'MITLQGHPEKLRGKRLMFAGDSLQRGQWLSFVCTVESLLPSHDKSMKRSRSLSIFTTKVQIFH' A
#
# COMPACT_ATOMS: atom_id res chain seq x y z
N MET A 1 4.27 5.82 0.48
CA MET A 1 3.72 5.54 -0.87
C MET A 1 3.18 4.13 -0.89
N ILE A 2 2.01 3.93 -1.50
CA ILE A 2 1.31 2.66 -1.63
C ILE A 2 1.02 2.45 -3.11
N THR A 3 1.39 1.29 -3.64
CA THR A 3 1.16 0.91 -5.04
C THR A 3 0.29 -0.34 -5.06
N LEU A 4 -0.88 -0.25 -5.70
CA LEU A 4 -1.82 -1.35 -5.84
C LEU A 4 -1.79 -1.88 -7.27
N GLN A 5 -1.53 -3.18 -7.43
CA GLN A 5 -1.48 -3.87 -8.71
C GLN A 5 -2.62 -4.91 -8.77
N GLY A 6 -3.36 -5.06 -9.87
CA GLY A 6 -4.50 -5.99 -9.90
C GLY A 6 -5.39 -5.85 -11.14
N HIS A 7 -6.31 -6.81 -11.34
CA HIS A 7 -7.38 -6.76 -12.35
C HIS A 7 -8.57 -5.91 -11.84
N PRO A 8 -9.48 -5.43 -12.72
CA PRO A 8 -9.87 -4.03 -12.73
C PRO A 8 -11.00 -3.66 -11.76
N GLU A 9 -10.65 -3.12 -10.58
CA GLU A 9 -11.60 -2.41 -9.73
C GLU A 9 -10.97 -1.10 -9.20
N LYS A 10 -11.24 0.02 -9.89
CA LYS A 10 -10.99 1.46 -9.55
C LYS A 10 -9.59 1.94 -9.12
N LEU A 11 -8.70 1.10 -8.59
CA LEU A 11 -7.40 1.47 -8.01
C LEU A 11 -6.19 0.92 -8.80
N ARG A 12 -6.44 0.23 -9.92
CA ARG A 12 -5.40 -0.34 -10.78
C ARG A 12 -4.42 0.73 -11.26
N GLY A 13 -3.13 0.51 -11.04
CA GLY A 13 -2.05 1.37 -11.53
C GLY A 13 -1.96 2.73 -10.83
N LYS A 14 -2.82 2.99 -9.83
CA LYS A 14 -2.77 4.20 -9.03
C LYS A 14 -1.79 4.02 -7.88
N ARG A 15 -1.10 5.12 -7.55
CA ARG A 15 -0.16 5.18 -6.43
C ARG A 15 -0.72 6.21 -5.44
N LEU A 16 -0.92 5.79 -4.20
CA LEU A 16 -1.32 6.68 -3.11
C LEU A 16 -0.07 7.12 -2.36
N MET A 17 0.07 8.41 -2.10
CA MET A 17 1.22 8.98 -1.41
C MET A 17 0.76 9.81 -0.23
N PHE A 18 1.44 9.61 0.90
CA PHE A 18 1.32 10.43 2.10
C PHE A 18 2.67 11.13 2.24
N ALA A 19 2.67 12.47 2.26
CA ALA A 19 3.87 13.29 2.20
C ALA A 19 3.76 14.45 3.18
N GLY A 20 4.52 14.38 4.26
CA GLY A 20 4.55 15.37 5.34
C GLY A 20 5.38 14.87 6.52
N ASP A 21 5.00 15.27 7.72
CA ASP A 21 5.71 14.96 8.96
C ASP A 21 5.44 13.54 9.50
N SER A 22 5.82 13.31 10.75
CA SER A 22 5.62 12.06 11.46
C SER A 22 4.15 11.64 11.59
N LEU A 23 3.21 12.59 11.64
CA LEU A 23 1.78 12.30 11.75
C LEU A 23 1.26 11.62 10.48
N GLN A 24 1.62 12.14 9.31
CA GLN A 24 1.24 11.53 8.03
C GLN A 24 1.94 10.20 7.79
N ARG A 25 3.15 10.02 8.33
CA ARG A 25 3.79 8.69 8.36
C ARG A 25 3.01 7.70 9.23
N GLY A 26 2.46 8.14 10.36
CA GLY A 26 1.58 7.33 11.20
C GLY A 26 0.30 6.90 10.46
N GLN A 27 -0.37 7.85 9.80
CA GLN A 27 -1.56 7.56 8.97
C GLN A 27 -1.25 6.58 7.83
N TRP A 28 -0.11 6.76 7.16
CA TRP A 28 0.35 5.83 6.14
C TRP A 28 0.54 4.41 6.68
N LEU A 29 1.14 4.26 7.87
CA LEU A 29 1.32 2.96 8.52
C LEU A 29 0.00 2.29 8.86
N SER A 30 -0.95 3.04 9.44
CA SER A 30 -2.29 2.53 9.74
C SER A 30 -2.99 2.01 8.48
N PHE A 31 -2.90 2.76 7.38
CA PHE A 31 -3.52 2.36 6.11
C PHE A 31 -2.86 1.12 5.51
N VAL A 32 -1.52 1.01 5.58
CA VAL A 32 -0.80 -0.19 5.15
C VAL A 32 -1.29 -1.43 5.92
N CYS A 33 -1.46 -1.32 7.24
CA CYS A 33 -1.98 -2.42 8.08
C CYS A 33 -3.37 -2.88 7.63
N THR A 34 -4.29 -1.94 7.37
CA THR A 34 -5.64 -2.26 6.88
C THR A 34 -5.61 -2.93 5.51
N VAL A 35 -4.78 -2.45 4.58
CA VAL A 35 -4.65 -3.06 3.25
C VAL A 35 -4.02 -4.45 3.35
N GLU A 36 -3.04 -4.62 4.24
CA GLU A 36 -2.39 -5.91 4.49
C GLU A 36 -3.34 -6.94 5.10
N SER A 37 -4.25 -6.54 6.01
CA SER A 37 -5.22 -7.46 6.61
C SER A 37 -6.29 -7.95 5.63
N LEU A 38 -6.57 -7.17 4.59
CA LEU A 38 -7.59 -7.50 3.58
C LEU A 38 -7.03 -8.36 2.44
N LEU A 39 -5.71 -8.43 2.26
CA LEU A 39 -5.09 -9.06 1.11
C LEU A 39 -4.24 -10.29 1.48
N PRO A 40 -4.25 -11.35 0.65
CA PRO A 40 -3.43 -12.53 0.86
C PRO A 40 -1.93 -12.19 0.86
N SER A 41 -1.17 -12.84 1.74
CA SER A 41 0.26 -12.54 1.96
C SER A 41 1.19 -12.80 0.77
N HIS A 42 0.70 -13.43 -0.29
CA HIS A 42 1.53 -14.02 -1.35
C HIS A 42 2.10 -13.00 -2.35
N ASP A 43 1.63 -11.75 -2.34
CA ASP A 43 2.00 -10.73 -3.34
C ASP A 43 2.26 -9.33 -2.73
N LYS A 44 2.87 -9.26 -1.54
CA LYS A 44 3.19 -7.98 -0.86
C LYS A 44 4.70 -7.73 -0.75
N SER A 45 5.11 -6.47 -0.83
CA SER A 45 6.50 -6.03 -0.62
C SER A 45 6.58 -4.64 0.01
N MET A 46 7.63 -4.42 0.80
CA MET A 46 7.89 -3.15 1.46
C MET A 46 9.35 -2.72 1.24
N LYS A 47 9.56 -1.51 0.74
CA LYS A 47 10.88 -0.86 0.64
C LYS A 47 10.90 0.36 1.55
N ARG A 48 11.86 0.43 2.47
CA ARG A 48 12.02 1.55 3.41
C ARG A 48 13.36 2.22 3.19
N SER A 49 13.34 3.54 3.11
CA SER A 49 14.50 4.41 3.03
C SER A 49 14.33 5.53 4.04
N ARG A 50 15.38 6.33 4.26
CA ARG A 50 15.40 7.37 5.31
C ARG A 50 14.24 8.37 5.18
N SER A 51 13.87 8.72 3.95
CA SER A 51 12.81 9.69 3.63
C SER A 51 11.59 9.09 2.92
N LEU A 52 11.65 7.84 2.45
CA LEU A 52 10.61 7.26 1.59
C LEU A 52 10.31 5.82 2.02
N SER A 53 9.03 5.53 2.27
CA SER A 53 8.54 4.16 2.44
C SER A 53 7.56 3.82 1.32
N ILE A 54 7.78 2.69 0.66
CA ILE A 54 6.98 2.21 -0.47
C ILE A 54 6.43 0.84 -0.10
N PHE A 55 5.11 0.71 -0.09
CA PHE A 55 4.40 -0.55 0.03
C PHE A 55 3.79 -0.90 -1.34
N THR A 56 4.03 -2.11 -1.83
CA THR A 56 3.47 -2.60 -3.09
C THR A 56 2.75 -3.91 -2.83
N THR A 57 1.50 -4.02 -3.25
CA THR A 57 0.73 -5.25 -3.10
C THR A 57 -0.13 -5.52 -4.33
N LYS A 58 -0.39 -6.80 -4.62
CA LYS A 58 -1.40 -7.17 -5.61
C LYS A 58 -2.76 -7.39 -4.95
N VAL A 59 -3.78 -6.69 -5.44
CA VAL A 59 -5.18 -6.90 -5.09
C VAL A 59 -5.68 -8.09 -5.90
N GLN A 60 -5.89 -9.22 -5.22
CA GLN A 60 -6.59 -10.39 -5.75
C GLN A 60 -7.89 -10.55 -4.94
N ILE A 61 -9.01 -10.12 -5.51
CA ILE A 61 -10.32 -10.45 -4.96
C ILE A 61 -10.65 -11.84 -5.49
N PHE A 62 -10.65 -12.85 -4.61
CA PHE A 62 -11.18 -14.17 -4.95
C PHE A 62 -12.70 -14.02 -5.08
N HIS A 63 -13.23 -14.34 -6.25
CA HIS A 63 -14.66 -14.33 -6.55
C HIS A 63 -15.24 -15.75 -6.41
#